data_AF-A0A1J0TU68-F1
#
_entry.id   AF-A0A1J0TU68-F1
#
_cell.length_a   1.000
_cell.length_b   1.000
_cell.length_c   1.000
_cell.angle_alpha   90.00
_cell.angle_beta   90.00
_cell.angle_gamma   90.00
#
_symmetry.space_group_name_H-M   'P 1'
#
loop_
_entity.id
_entity.type
_entity.pdbx_description
1 polymer ?
#
loop_
_entity_poly.entity_id
_entity_poly.type
_entity_poly.pdbx_seq_one_letter_code
_entity_poly.pdbx_strand_id
1 'polypeptide(L)'
;MNERHRPRIFTAPKLWDEESMLAADFASVSEVADRPLDTWQHFVLEKAARIMPRPAGVPRPSRPAWSASEVGVLAGRQNGMTALAESRELGGMYVLGENVVHTTVNRESARNAMIRTARIIKSCPHLDRLVETMYWTRGEEEIRLVLGGSIKFRARGSARSIDSAHGADLLVIDDATEIDDFWWMSAVGARPESWRRTAQQVWYLGTAVDRTRHPRGRVFSRIRHRGLTRTDPYLCWVEYSAPDDRHDDGTLRIDPIARYRINQANPSARARYEVIQHLYHLLDLRTYETEFLGIGDWHTPESA
;
A
#
# COMPACT_ATOMS: atom_id res chain seq x y z
N MET A 1 24.66 -0.30 -2.07
CA MET A 1 23.22 -0.20 -2.41
C MET A 1 22.94 1.27 -2.73
N ASN A 2 22.47 1.59 -3.93
CA ASN A 2 22.31 2.96 -4.42
C ASN A 2 21.30 3.75 -3.56
N GLU A 3 21.56 5.02 -3.21
CA GLU A 3 20.70 5.82 -2.31
C GLU A 3 19.24 5.91 -2.77
N ARG A 4 19.02 5.80 -4.08
CA ARG A 4 17.69 5.83 -4.73
C ARG A 4 16.69 4.81 -4.20
N HIS A 5 17.15 3.66 -3.72
CA HIS A 5 16.26 2.54 -3.36
C HIS A 5 15.91 2.50 -1.88
N ARG A 6 16.50 3.37 -1.05
CA ARG A 6 16.19 3.41 0.38
C ARG A 6 15.11 4.47 0.64
N PRO A 7 14.08 4.15 1.43
CA PRO A 7 13.10 5.14 1.84
C PRO A 7 13.77 6.19 2.72
N ARG A 8 13.29 7.45 2.64
CA ARG A 8 13.75 8.52 3.53
C ARG A 8 13.32 8.23 4.96
N ILE A 9 12.11 7.71 5.13
CA ILE A 9 11.54 7.36 6.43
C ILE A 9 11.09 5.90 6.36
N PHE A 10 11.55 5.13 7.32
CA PHE A 10 11.15 3.76 7.51
C PHE A 10 11.00 3.45 9.00
N THR A 11 9.87 2.87 9.38
CA THR A 11 9.62 2.32 10.70
C THR A 11 8.92 0.98 10.57
N ALA A 12 9.29 0.04 11.44
CA ALA A 12 8.71 -1.30 11.46
C ALA A 12 8.71 -1.85 12.90
N PRO A 13 7.87 -2.85 13.19
CA PRO A 13 7.85 -3.55 14.47
C PRO A 13 9.24 -4.05 14.89
N LYS A 14 9.68 -3.74 16.12
CA LYS A 14 11.03 -4.10 16.61
C LYS A 14 11.21 -5.57 17.01
N LEU A 15 10.14 -6.26 17.41
CA LEU A 15 10.22 -7.50 18.20
C LEU A 15 9.88 -8.79 17.43
N TRP A 16 9.69 -8.73 16.11
CA TRP A 16 9.14 -9.84 15.33
C TRP A 16 9.94 -10.09 14.05
N ASP A 17 11.13 -10.65 14.23
CA ASP A 17 12.27 -10.59 13.30
C ASP A 17 12.61 -11.95 12.64
N GLU A 18 11.65 -12.86 12.48
CA GLU A 18 11.88 -13.99 11.57
C GLU A 18 11.73 -13.49 10.13
N GLU A 19 12.84 -13.49 9.38
CA GLU A 19 12.80 -13.32 7.94
C GLU A 19 11.89 -14.39 7.34
N SER A 20 10.93 -13.95 6.52
CA SER A 20 9.96 -14.80 5.87
C SER A 20 10.29 -14.91 4.39
N MET A 21 10.26 -16.13 3.86
CA MET A 21 10.37 -16.37 2.41
C MET A 21 9.13 -15.87 1.64
N LEU A 22 8.04 -15.50 2.33
CA LEU A 22 6.79 -15.05 1.70
C LEU A 22 6.98 -13.82 0.80
N ALA A 23 7.90 -12.92 1.14
CA ALA A 23 8.19 -11.78 0.27
C ALA A 23 8.73 -12.22 -1.10
N ALA A 24 9.59 -13.24 -1.12
CA ALA A 24 10.10 -13.82 -2.35
C ALA A 24 9.01 -14.58 -3.10
N ASP A 25 8.14 -15.30 -2.40
CA ASP A 25 7.01 -16.01 -3.02
C ASP A 25 6.04 -15.01 -3.68
N PHE A 26 5.73 -13.90 -3.02
CA PHE A 26 4.87 -12.84 -3.58
C PHE A 26 5.47 -12.19 -4.82
N ALA A 27 6.79 -11.92 -4.79
CA ALA A 27 7.51 -11.40 -5.94
C ALA A 27 7.54 -12.41 -7.10
N SER A 28 7.73 -13.69 -6.79
CA SER A 28 7.76 -14.78 -7.79
C SER A 28 6.43 -14.88 -8.57
N VAL A 29 5.28 -14.63 -7.91
CA VAL A 29 3.98 -14.59 -8.62
C VAL A 29 3.96 -13.47 -9.66
N SER A 30 4.52 -12.30 -9.35
CA SER A 30 4.62 -11.18 -10.29
C SER A 30 5.60 -11.47 -11.42
N GLU A 31 6.73 -12.12 -11.14
CA GLU A 31 7.71 -12.54 -12.14
C GLU A 31 7.12 -13.57 -13.12
N VAL A 32 6.38 -14.57 -12.63
CA VAL A 32 5.66 -15.54 -13.46
C VAL A 32 4.62 -14.87 -14.36
N ALA A 33 4.11 -13.71 -13.94
CA ALA A 33 3.21 -12.89 -14.74
C ALA A 33 3.92 -11.84 -15.62
N ASP A 34 5.24 -11.96 -15.81
CA ASP A 34 6.10 -11.04 -16.58
C ASP A 34 6.02 -9.58 -16.09
N ARG A 35 5.95 -9.41 -14.77
CA ARG A 35 5.89 -8.11 -14.10
C ARG A 35 6.91 -8.03 -12.97
N PRO A 36 8.21 -8.00 -13.28
CA PRO A 36 9.24 -7.90 -12.25
C PRO A 36 9.08 -6.61 -11.43
N LEU A 37 9.41 -6.73 -10.15
CA LEU A 37 9.33 -5.63 -9.21
C LEU A 37 10.64 -4.84 -9.16
N ASP A 38 10.53 -3.55 -8.94
CA ASP A 38 11.65 -2.67 -8.69
C ASP A 38 12.23 -2.97 -7.29
N THR A 39 13.52 -2.68 -7.08
CA THR A 39 14.21 -2.94 -5.78
C THR A 39 13.47 -2.35 -4.58
N TRP A 40 12.83 -1.18 -4.74
CA TRP A 40 12.09 -0.54 -3.66
C TRP A 40 10.79 -1.26 -3.32
N GLN A 41 10.15 -1.90 -4.31
CA GLN A 41 8.93 -2.70 -4.12
C GLN A 41 9.28 -4.00 -3.39
N HIS A 42 10.40 -4.64 -3.77
CA HIS A 42 10.94 -5.78 -3.00
C HIS A 42 11.21 -5.39 -1.55
N PHE A 43 11.86 -4.25 -1.31
CA PHE A 43 12.09 -3.77 0.06
C PHE A 43 10.79 -3.64 0.84
N VAL A 44 9.75 -3.05 0.26
CA VAL A 44 8.45 -2.91 0.95
C VAL A 44 7.83 -4.27 1.25
N LEU A 45 7.79 -5.19 0.28
CA LEU A 45 7.27 -6.54 0.49
C LEU A 45 8.06 -7.30 1.57
N GLU A 46 9.38 -7.21 1.55
CA GLU A 46 10.26 -7.85 2.53
C GLU A 46 9.96 -7.37 3.95
N LYS A 47 9.74 -6.07 4.15
CA LYS A 47 9.42 -5.53 5.48
C LYS A 47 7.98 -5.81 5.90
N ALA A 48 7.03 -5.77 4.96
CA ALA A 48 5.63 -6.01 5.23
C ALA A 48 5.29 -7.50 5.46
N ALA A 49 6.02 -8.42 4.84
CA ALA A 49 5.77 -9.86 4.92
C ALA A 49 6.54 -10.56 6.06
N ARG A 50 7.17 -9.79 6.97
CA ARG A 50 7.73 -10.34 8.21
C ARG A 50 6.64 -10.95 9.06
N ILE A 51 6.96 -12.06 9.73
CA ILE A 51 6.00 -12.83 10.51
C ILE A 51 6.37 -12.82 11.99
N MET A 52 5.36 -12.94 12.85
CA MET A 52 5.56 -13.06 14.28
C MET A 52 6.33 -14.34 14.61
N PRO A 53 7.27 -14.31 15.58
CA PRO A 53 7.93 -15.50 16.08
C PRO A 53 6.90 -16.47 16.61
N ARG A 54 7.06 -17.75 16.28
CA ARG A 54 6.17 -18.79 16.77
C ARG A 54 6.55 -19.17 18.20
N PRO A 55 5.61 -19.14 19.17
CA PRO A 55 5.90 -19.68 20.50
C PRO A 55 6.24 -21.17 20.41
N ALA A 56 7.26 -21.60 21.18
CA ALA A 56 7.65 -23.00 21.23
C ALA A 56 6.46 -23.89 21.65
N GLY A 57 6.29 -25.03 20.97
CA GLY A 57 5.22 -25.99 21.28
C GLY A 57 3.84 -25.67 20.70
N VAL A 58 3.64 -24.52 20.03
CA VAL A 58 2.38 -24.23 19.32
C VAL A 58 2.45 -24.80 17.90
N PRO A 59 1.47 -25.63 17.48
CA PRO A 59 1.37 -26.11 16.09
C PRO A 59 1.35 -24.94 15.12
N ARG A 60 1.92 -25.13 13.93
CA ARG A 60 1.90 -24.07 12.91
C ARG A 60 0.44 -23.81 12.53
N PRO A 61 -0.10 -22.60 12.72
CA PRO A 61 -1.41 -22.26 12.17
C PRO A 61 -1.38 -22.42 10.65
N SER A 62 -2.55 -22.56 10.03
CA SER A 62 -2.67 -22.64 8.57
C SER A 62 -2.07 -21.42 7.87
N ARG A 63 -1.99 -20.27 8.55
CA ARG A 63 -1.32 -19.04 8.09
C ARG A 63 -0.54 -18.37 9.22
N PRO A 64 0.65 -17.79 8.94
CA PRO A 64 1.41 -17.07 9.95
C PRO A 64 0.73 -15.76 10.34
N ALA A 65 0.97 -15.31 11.57
CA ALA A 65 0.61 -13.96 11.97
C ALA A 65 1.65 -12.97 11.47
N TRP A 66 1.21 -11.80 10.98
CA TRP A 66 2.11 -10.78 10.46
C TRP A 66 2.78 -10.02 11.60
N SER A 67 4.06 -9.69 11.44
CA SER A 67 4.70 -8.71 12.31
C SER A 67 4.01 -7.36 12.18
N ALA A 68 3.73 -6.91 10.96
CA ALA A 68 2.98 -5.68 10.74
C ALA A 68 1.55 -6.01 10.32
N SER A 69 0.57 -5.79 11.21
CA SER A 69 -0.85 -5.92 10.88
C SER A 69 -1.34 -4.73 10.05
N GLU A 70 -0.66 -3.59 10.15
CA GLU A 70 -0.89 -2.42 9.31
C GLU A 70 0.40 -2.04 8.55
N VAL A 71 0.26 -1.69 7.28
CA VAL A 71 1.37 -1.30 6.39
C VAL A 71 0.99 0.00 5.68
N GLY A 72 1.75 1.06 5.87
CA GLY A 72 1.58 2.31 5.14
C GLY A 72 2.74 2.55 4.19
N VAL A 73 2.43 2.89 2.94
CA VAL A 73 3.41 3.16 1.90
C VAL A 73 3.09 4.50 1.26
N LEU A 74 4.10 5.38 1.25
CA LEU A 74 4.04 6.67 0.58
C LEU A 74 5.12 6.74 -0.51
N ALA A 75 4.70 6.95 -1.75
CA ALA A 75 5.59 7.32 -2.85
C ALA A 75 4.87 8.27 -3.80
N GLY A 76 5.63 9.11 -4.52
CA GLY A 76 5.05 9.97 -5.55
C GLY A 76 4.35 9.19 -6.67
N ARG A 77 3.54 9.87 -7.47
CA ARG A 77 2.88 9.30 -8.65
C ARG A 77 3.88 8.63 -9.59
N GLN A 78 3.37 7.67 -10.38
CA GLN A 78 4.14 6.95 -11.41
C GLN A 78 5.30 6.09 -10.87
N ASN A 79 5.42 5.93 -9.54
CA ASN A 79 6.41 5.03 -8.95
C ASN A 79 6.04 3.54 -9.02
N GLY A 80 4.84 3.19 -9.46
CA GLY A 80 4.40 1.80 -9.51
C GLY A 80 3.88 1.25 -8.18
N MET A 81 3.32 2.10 -7.30
CA MET A 81 2.59 1.60 -6.11
C MET A 81 1.50 0.59 -6.48
N THR A 82 0.86 0.77 -7.63
CA THR A 82 -0.11 -0.19 -8.17
C THR A 82 0.50 -1.58 -8.40
N ALA A 83 1.70 -1.67 -8.98
CA ALA A 83 2.36 -2.96 -9.21
C ALA A 83 2.81 -3.63 -7.90
N LEU A 84 3.21 -2.82 -6.91
CA LEU A 84 3.46 -3.30 -5.55
C LEU A 84 2.20 -3.91 -4.91
N ALA A 85 1.06 -3.21 -5.01
CA ALA A 85 -0.23 -3.70 -4.52
C ALA A 85 -0.60 -5.02 -5.20
N GLU A 86 -0.56 -5.05 -6.53
CA GLU A 86 -0.88 -6.24 -7.33
C GLU A 86 -0.02 -7.45 -6.93
N SER A 87 1.27 -7.26 -6.64
CA SER A 87 2.12 -8.35 -6.19
C SER A 87 1.70 -8.91 -4.83
N ARG A 88 1.37 -8.06 -3.86
CA ARG A 88 0.90 -8.53 -2.55
C ARG A 88 -0.47 -9.19 -2.64
N GLU A 89 -1.36 -8.65 -3.48
CA GLU A 89 -2.70 -9.15 -3.73
C GLU A 89 -2.68 -10.53 -4.41
N LEU A 90 -1.91 -10.66 -5.50
CA LEU A 90 -1.75 -11.92 -6.21
C LEU A 90 -0.99 -12.94 -5.35
N GLY A 91 0.06 -12.52 -4.65
CA GLY A 91 0.77 -13.37 -3.69
C GLY A 91 -0.15 -13.87 -2.58
N GLY A 92 -0.96 -13.00 -2.00
CA GLY A 92 -1.97 -13.37 -1.00
C GLY A 92 -2.96 -14.40 -1.50
N MET A 93 -3.54 -14.13 -2.68
CA MET A 93 -4.54 -14.99 -3.29
C MET A 93 -3.97 -16.35 -3.72
N TYR A 94 -2.84 -16.38 -4.42
CA TYR A 94 -2.27 -17.61 -5.00
C TYR A 94 -1.35 -18.40 -4.05
N VAL A 95 -0.60 -17.74 -3.17
CA VAL A 95 0.36 -18.41 -2.25
C VAL A 95 -0.30 -18.75 -0.92
N LEU A 96 -1.10 -17.82 -0.36
CA LEU A 96 -1.70 -17.98 0.96
C LEU A 96 -3.18 -18.39 0.91
N GLY A 97 -3.82 -18.32 -0.26
CA GLY A 97 -5.26 -18.56 -0.41
C GLY A 97 -6.12 -17.49 0.27
N GLU A 98 -5.60 -16.27 0.44
CA GLU A 98 -6.27 -15.18 1.16
C GLU A 98 -7.56 -14.72 0.47
N ASN A 99 -8.57 -14.34 1.26
CA ASN A 99 -9.65 -13.47 0.81
C ASN A 99 -9.15 -12.03 0.84
N VAL A 100 -8.78 -11.53 -0.33
CA VAL A 100 -8.24 -10.19 -0.56
C VAL A 100 -9.36 -9.22 -0.88
N VAL A 101 -9.30 -8.01 -0.35
CA VAL A 101 -10.20 -6.92 -0.69
C VAL A 101 -9.39 -5.70 -1.10
N HIS A 102 -9.46 -5.36 -2.38
CA HIS A 102 -8.92 -4.11 -2.91
C HIS A 102 -9.99 -3.03 -2.84
N THR A 103 -9.68 -1.91 -2.20
CA THR A 103 -10.58 -0.76 -2.08
C THR A 103 -9.98 0.50 -2.70
N THR A 104 -10.83 1.28 -3.36
CA THR A 104 -10.47 2.55 -3.98
C THR A 104 -11.60 3.56 -3.84
N VAL A 105 -11.38 4.81 -4.27
CA VAL A 105 -12.27 5.95 -4.07
C VAL A 105 -13.64 5.79 -4.72
N ASN A 106 -13.69 5.23 -5.93
CA ASN A 106 -14.91 5.18 -6.72
C ASN A 106 -15.02 3.86 -7.50
N ARG A 107 -16.22 3.61 -8.04
CA ARG A 107 -16.53 2.35 -8.73
C ARG A 107 -15.76 2.16 -10.03
N GLU A 108 -15.48 3.25 -10.74
CA GLU A 108 -14.72 3.19 -11.99
C GLU A 108 -13.28 2.76 -11.72
N SER A 109 -12.62 3.34 -10.72
CA SER A 109 -11.31 2.91 -10.26
C SER A 109 -11.31 1.44 -9.84
N ALA A 110 -12.34 0.99 -9.11
CA ALA A 110 -12.44 -0.41 -8.67
C ALA A 110 -12.57 -1.37 -9.86
N ARG A 111 -13.40 -1.01 -10.85
CA ARG A 111 -13.55 -1.76 -12.09
C ARG A 111 -12.26 -1.78 -12.90
N ASN A 112 -11.56 -0.65 -12.98
CA ASN A 112 -10.27 -0.56 -13.67
C ASN A 112 -9.21 -1.42 -13.01
N ALA A 113 -9.16 -1.46 -11.68
CA ALA A 113 -8.30 -2.37 -10.93
C ALA A 113 -8.64 -3.84 -11.24
N MET A 114 -9.92 -4.21 -11.21
CA MET A 114 -10.35 -5.57 -11.57
C MET A 114 -9.95 -5.95 -13.00
N ILE A 115 -10.19 -5.08 -13.98
CA ILE A 115 -9.81 -5.32 -15.39
C ILE A 115 -8.30 -5.52 -15.51
N ARG A 116 -7.51 -4.71 -14.80
CA ARG A 116 -6.05 -4.79 -14.81
C ARG A 116 -5.57 -6.11 -14.19
N THR A 117 -6.10 -6.51 -13.04
CA THR A 117 -5.78 -7.79 -12.40
C THR A 117 -6.21 -8.98 -13.25
N ALA A 118 -7.41 -8.95 -13.84
CA ALA A 118 -7.86 -9.99 -14.75
C ALA A 118 -6.95 -10.11 -15.99
N ARG A 119 -6.48 -8.99 -16.54
CA ARG A 119 -5.51 -8.99 -17.65
C ARG A 119 -4.20 -9.65 -17.27
N ILE A 120 -3.66 -9.39 -16.07
CA ILE A 120 -2.45 -10.06 -15.54
C ILE A 120 -2.64 -11.57 -15.52
N ILE A 121 -3.75 -12.01 -14.93
CA ILE A 121 -4.04 -13.42 -14.75
C ILE A 121 -4.23 -14.09 -16.11
N LYS A 122 -5.04 -13.49 -16.99
CA LYS A 122 -5.31 -14.02 -18.34
C LYS A 122 -4.08 -14.03 -19.24
N SER A 123 -3.11 -13.14 -19.05
CA SER A 123 -1.85 -13.17 -19.80
C SER A 123 -0.87 -14.25 -19.32
N CYS A 124 -1.13 -14.90 -18.19
CA CYS A 124 -0.28 -15.95 -17.63
C CYS A 124 -1.04 -17.28 -17.54
N PRO A 125 -0.82 -18.25 -18.45
CA PRO A 125 -1.53 -19.54 -18.46
C PRO A 125 -1.41 -20.34 -17.15
N HIS A 126 -0.31 -20.18 -16.40
CA HIS A 126 -0.12 -20.83 -15.10
C HIS A 126 -1.05 -20.30 -14.01
N LEU A 127 -1.37 -19.00 -14.06
CA LEU A 127 -2.32 -18.37 -13.14
C LEU A 127 -3.76 -18.62 -13.62
N ASP A 128 -4.03 -18.43 -14.91
CA ASP A 128 -5.38 -18.53 -15.46
C ASP A 128 -6.03 -19.90 -15.23
N ARG A 129 -5.25 -20.98 -15.34
CA ARG A 129 -5.73 -22.36 -15.13
C ARG A 129 -6.21 -22.64 -13.70
N LEU A 130 -5.85 -21.79 -12.74
CA LEU A 130 -6.23 -21.93 -11.33
C LEU A 130 -7.45 -21.07 -10.98
N VAL A 131 -7.95 -20.25 -11.92
CA VAL A 131 -9.16 -19.44 -11.74
C VAL A 131 -10.38 -20.34 -11.84
N GLU A 132 -11.23 -20.30 -10.81
CA GLU A 132 -12.55 -20.92 -10.84
C GLU A 132 -13.53 -20.03 -11.62
N THR A 133 -13.60 -18.75 -11.27
CA THR A 133 -14.52 -17.82 -11.91
C THR A 133 -14.13 -16.35 -11.69
N MET A 134 -14.64 -15.48 -12.56
CA MET A 134 -14.53 -14.03 -12.45
C MET A 134 -15.94 -13.42 -12.53
N TYR A 135 -16.41 -12.87 -11.41
CA TYR A 135 -17.68 -12.18 -11.32
C TYR A 135 -17.50 -10.70 -11.68
N TRP A 136 -18.17 -10.25 -12.74
CA TRP A 136 -18.08 -8.86 -13.26
C TRP A 136 -19.30 -8.01 -12.93
N THR A 137 -20.30 -8.60 -12.27
CA THR A 137 -21.56 -7.95 -11.96
C THR A 137 -21.34 -6.84 -10.93
N ARG A 138 -22.07 -5.74 -11.09
CA ARG A 138 -21.97 -4.56 -10.23
C ARG A 138 -22.14 -4.92 -8.75
N GLY A 139 -21.12 -4.64 -7.95
CA GLY A 139 -21.10 -4.89 -6.51
C GLY A 139 -20.71 -6.32 -6.11
N GLU A 140 -20.50 -7.19 -7.10
CA GLU A 140 -20.02 -8.57 -6.93
C GLU A 140 -18.67 -8.76 -7.62
N GLU A 141 -17.94 -7.67 -7.93
CA GLU A 141 -16.64 -7.75 -8.61
C GLU A 141 -15.66 -8.60 -7.79
N GLU A 142 -15.38 -9.81 -8.27
CA GLU A 142 -14.59 -10.81 -7.56
C GLU A 142 -13.92 -11.79 -8.53
N ILE A 143 -12.69 -12.20 -8.23
CA ILE A 143 -12.00 -13.31 -8.88
C ILE A 143 -11.78 -14.40 -7.83
N ARG A 144 -12.16 -15.65 -8.12
CA ARG A 144 -11.99 -16.80 -7.21
C ARG A 144 -11.10 -17.86 -7.84
N LEU A 145 -10.29 -18.52 -7.02
CA LEU A 145 -9.45 -19.64 -7.44
C LEU A 145 -10.06 -20.99 -7.02
N VAL A 146 -9.75 -22.03 -7.78
CA VAL A 146 -10.27 -23.40 -7.58
C VAL A 146 -9.93 -23.97 -6.20
N LEU A 147 -8.73 -23.68 -5.70
CA LEU A 147 -8.24 -24.21 -4.42
C LEU A 147 -8.41 -23.23 -3.25
N GLY A 148 -9.28 -22.23 -3.42
CA GLY A 148 -9.46 -21.15 -2.45
C GLY A 148 -8.54 -19.96 -2.71
N GLY A 149 -8.81 -18.87 -2.00
CA GLY A 149 -8.29 -17.55 -2.34
C GLY A 149 -9.21 -16.81 -3.30
N SER A 150 -9.42 -15.53 -3.01
CA SER A 150 -10.18 -14.66 -3.88
C SER A 150 -9.73 -13.21 -3.74
N ILE A 151 -10.09 -12.39 -4.71
CA ILE A 151 -9.94 -10.94 -4.63
C ILE A 151 -11.24 -10.25 -4.99
N LYS A 152 -11.71 -9.37 -4.11
CA LYS A 152 -12.88 -8.50 -4.31
C LYS A 152 -12.43 -7.07 -4.56
N PHE A 153 -13.06 -6.39 -5.51
CA PHE A 153 -12.81 -4.99 -5.79
C PHE A 153 -13.99 -4.15 -5.32
N ARG A 154 -13.75 -3.17 -4.44
CA ARG A 154 -14.82 -2.38 -3.82
C ARG A 154 -14.52 -0.88 -3.88
N ALA A 155 -15.53 -0.10 -4.24
CA ALA A 155 -15.51 1.35 -4.01
C ALA A 155 -15.85 1.62 -2.53
N ARG A 156 -15.11 2.52 -1.89
CA ARG A 156 -15.42 2.99 -0.53
C ARG A 156 -16.73 3.78 -0.51
N GLY A 157 -17.36 3.85 0.67
CA GLY A 157 -18.61 4.58 0.89
C GLY A 157 -19.89 3.74 0.77
N SER A 158 -19.81 2.41 0.90
CA SER A 158 -20.98 1.53 0.97
C SER A 158 -20.87 0.53 2.12
N ALA A 159 -22.00 0.12 2.72
CA ALA A 159 -22.02 -0.92 3.76
C ALA A 159 -21.35 -2.22 3.29
N ARG A 160 -21.63 -2.64 2.05
CA ARG A 160 -20.99 -3.80 1.42
C ARG A 160 -19.45 -3.72 1.36
N SER A 161 -18.89 -2.53 1.15
CA SER A 161 -17.42 -2.34 1.16
C SER A 161 -16.85 -2.49 2.58
N ILE A 162 -17.59 -2.09 3.60
CA ILE A 162 -17.25 -2.26 5.02
C ILE A 162 -17.30 -3.75 5.38
N ASP A 163 -18.39 -4.45 5.02
CA ASP A 163 -18.56 -5.89 5.28
C ASP A 163 -17.46 -6.72 4.62
N SER A 164 -17.13 -6.40 3.35
CA SER A 164 -16.04 -7.05 2.64
C SER A 164 -14.71 -6.83 3.37
N ALA A 165 -14.44 -5.58 3.78
CA ALA A 165 -13.22 -5.24 4.49
C ALA A 165 -13.10 -5.99 5.83
N HIS A 166 -14.16 -6.09 6.64
CA HIS A 166 -14.14 -6.82 7.90
C HIS A 166 -13.74 -8.29 7.76
N GLY A 167 -14.21 -8.96 6.70
CA GLY A 167 -13.92 -10.36 6.42
C GLY A 167 -12.63 -10.59 5.61
N ALA A 168 -11.85 -9.55 5.34
CA ALA A 168 -10.64 -9.65 4.52
C ALA A 168 -9.46 -10.19 5.34
N ASP A 169 -8.75 -11.16 4.76
CA ASP A 169 -7.42 -11.55 5.22
C ASP A 169 -6.41 -10.45 4.84
N LEU A 170 -6.52 -9.92 3.63
CA LEU A 170 -5.76 -8.76 3.18
C LEU A 170 -6.72 -7.66 2.73
N LEU A 171 -6.65 -6.49 3.37
CA LEU A 171 -7.35 -5.29 2.94
C LEU A 171 -6.35 -4.30 2.34
N VAL A 172 -6.49 -3.98 1.06
CA VAL A 172 -5.72 -2.93 0.38
C VAL A 172 -6.58 -1.68 0.25
N ILE A 173 -6.07 -0.56 0.73
CA ILE A 173 -6.69 0.77 0.63
C ILE A 173 -5.84 1.60 -0.32
N ASP A 174 -6.23 1.60 -1.59
CA ASP A 174 -5.63 2.41 -2.64
C ASP A 174 -6.14 3.85 -2.58
N ASP A 175 -5.32 4.81 -3.00
CA ASP A 175 -5.54 6.24 -2.83
C ASP A 175 -5.91 6.61 -1.38
N ALA A 176 -5.00 6.32 -0.45
CA ALA A 176 -5.19 6.52 0.98
C ALA A 176 -5.38 8.00 1.39
N THR A 177 -5.07 8.94 0.51
CA THR A 177 -5.37 10.37 0.70
C THR A 177 -6.88 10.66 0.73
N GLU A 178 -7.71 9.71 0.26
CA GLU A 178 -9.16 9.84 0.12
C GLU A 178 -9.91 8.77 0.92
N ILE A 179 -9.56 8.61 2.20
CA ILE A 179 -10.23 7.69 3.12
C ILE A 179 -11.23 8.47 3.98
N ASP A 180 -12.51 8.12 3.86
CA ASP A 180 -13.53 8.63 4.76
C ASP A 180 -13.35 8.09 6.19
N ASP A 181 -13.41 8.98 7.20
CA ASP A 181 -13.17 8.63 8.61
C ASP A 181 -14.18 7.60 9.13
N PHE A 182 -15.46 7.74 8.77
CA PHE A 182 -16.51 6.78 9.17
C PHE A 182 -16.25 5.42 8.54
N TRP A 183 -15.97 5.38 7.23
CA TRP A 183 -15.64 4.13 6.54
C TRP A 183 -14.45 3.42 7.18
N TRP A 184 -13.37 4.16 7.49
CA TRP A 184 -12.19 3.57 8.12
C TRP A 184 -12.48 3.05 9.52
N MET A 185 -13.21 3.83 10.33
CA MET A 185 -13.58 3.42 11.68
C MET A 185 -14.42 2.15 11.64
N SER A 186 -15.42 2.07 10.76
CA SER A 186 -16.20 0.84 10.61
C SER A 186 -15.32 -0.31 10.10
N ALA A 187 -14.64 -0.17 8.97
CA ALA A 187 -13.93 -1.28 8.30
C ALA A 187 -12.66 -1.79 9.02
N VAL A 188 -11.96 -0.93 9.74
CA VAL A 188 -10.66 -1.22 10.36
C VAL A 188 -10.68 -0.92 11.85
N GLY A 189 -11.13 0.27 12.26
CA GLY A 189 -11.08 0.72 13.65
C GLY A 189 -11.95 -0.11 14.61
N ALA A 190 -13.07 -0.66 14.14
CA ALA A 190 -13.99 -1.46 14.93
C ALA A 190 -13.56 -2.94 15.08
N ARG A 191 -12.43 -3.35 14.51
CA ARG A 191 -11.91 -4.73 14.67
C ARG A 191 -11.40 -4.95 16.10
N PRO A 192 -11.59 -6.14 16.69
CA PRO A 192 -11.09 -6.44 18.03
C PRO A 192 -9.56 -6.47 18.03
N GLU A 193 -8.90 -5.84 19.00
CA GLU A 193 -7.43 -5.71 19.09
C GLU A 193 -6.63 -7.01 18.86
N SER A 194 -7.23 -8.18 19.12
CA SER A 194 -6.64 -9.48 18.81
C SER A 194 -6.32 -9.67 17.32
N TRP A 195 -7.03 -9.02 16.39
CA TRP A 195 -6.81 -9.10 14.94
C TRP A 195 -5.38 -8.73 14.56
N ARG A 196 -4.73 -7.82 15.31
CA ARG A 196 -3.34 -7.39 15.09
C ARG A 196 -2.32 -8.51 15.27
N ARG A 197 -2.71 -9.63 15.89
CA ARG A 197 -1.89 -10.84 16.11
C ARG A 197 -2.37 -12.02 15.28
N THR A 198 -3.08 -11.75 14.18
CA THR A 198 -3.60 -12.78 13.26
C THR A 198 -2.91 -12.69 11.89
N ALA A 199 -3.34 -13.53 10.96
CA ALA A 199 -2.94 -13.47 9.55
C ALA A 199 -3.64 -12.33 8.77
N GLN A 200 -4.43 -11.47 9.43
CA GLN A 200 -5.04 -10.30 8.78
C GLN A 200 -4.04 -9.15 8.62
N GLN A 201 -4.07 -8.47 7.46
CA GLN A 201 -3.20 -7.34 7.16
C GLN A 201 -3.97 -6.21 6.44
N VAL A 202 -3.68 -4.96 6.80
CA VAL A 202 -4.24 -3.76 6.16
C VAL A 202 -3.12 -2.93 5.52
N TRP A 203 -3.25 -2.62 4.24
CA TRP A 203 -2.31 -1.81 3.48
C TRP A 203 -2.93 -0.46 3.10
N TYR A 204 -2.17 0.62 3.32
CA TYR A 204 -2.51 1.98 2.91
C TYR A 204 -1.49 2.45 1.88
N LEU A 205 -1.94 2.76 0.67
CA LEU A 205 -1.10 3.22 -0.43
C LEU A 205 -1.51 4.63 -0.83
N GLY A 206 -0.59 5.58 -0.88
CA GLY A 206 -0.93 6.94 -1.27
C GLY A 206 0.27 7.84 -1.56
N THR A 207 -0.03 9.01 -2.11
CA THR A 207 0.89 10.14 -2.19
C THR A 207 0.86 10.94 -0.88
N ALA A 208 1.60 12.05 -0.80
CA ALA A 208 1.48 12.93 0.36
C ALA A 208 0.09 13.56 0.44
N VAL A 209 -0.31 13.98 1.64
CA VAL A 209 -1.58 14.68 1.86
C VAL A 209 -1.35 16.19 1.84
N ASP A 210 -2.09 16.89 0.99
CA ASP A 210 -2.41 18.31 1.16
C ASP A 210 -3.83 18.42 1.73
N ARG A 211 -3.97 18.99 2.93
CA ARG A 211 -5.24 19.04 3.68
C ARG A 211 -6.34 19.85 2.99
N THR A 212 -5.99 20.82 2.16
CA THR A 212 -6.94 21.64 1.42
C THR A 212 -7.47 20.88 0.22
N ARG A 213 -6.61 20.14 -0.48
CA ARG A 213 -6.97 19.31 -1.65
C ARG A 213 -7.59 17.97 -1.26
N HIS A 214 -7.15 17.40 -0.15
CA HIS A 214 -7.53 16.10 0.36
C HIS A 214 -8.21 16.27 1.73
N PRO A 215 -9.46 16.78 1.78
CA PRO A 215 -10.18 16.97 3.03
C PRO A 215 -10.38 15.65 3.80
N ARG A 216 -10.38 14.51 3.08
CA ARG A 216 -10.46 13.13 3.62
C ARG A 216 -9.08 12.53 3.94
N GLY A 217 -8.00 13.30 3.87
CA GLY A 217 -6.64 12.84 4.16
C GLY A 217 -6.33 12.65 5.64
N ARG A 218 -7.30 12.81 6.56
CA ARG A 218 -7.11 12.77 8.02
C ARG A 218 -6.64 11.41 8.50
N VAL A 219 -7.29 10.33 8.03
CA VAL A 219 -6.92 8.95 8.38
C VAL A 219 -5.46 8.69 8.03
N PHE A 220 -5.06 8.94 6.78
CA PHE A 220 -3.69 8.69 6.33
C PHE A 220 -2.67 9.60 7.03
N SER A 221 -3.05 10.84 7.36
CA SER A 221 -2.23 11.73 8.21
C SER A 221 -1.98 11.13 9.60
N ARG A 222 -3.00 10.51 10.23
CA ARG A 222 -2.86 9.81 11.52
C ARG A 222 -1.97 8.56 11.42
N ILE A 223 -2.13 7.75 10.37
CA ILE A 223 -1.27 6.59 10.12
C ILE A 223 0.19 7.03 9.94
N ARG A 224 0.43 8.06 9.12
CA ARG A 224 1.77 8.64 8.96
C ARG A 224 2.32 9.12 10.30
N HIS A 225 1.54 9.84 11.10
CA HIS A 225 1.98 10.32 12.41
C HIS A 225 2.39 9.17 13.36
N ARG A 226 1.60 8.09 13.42
CA ARG A 226 1.98 6.85 14.14
C ARG A 226 3.30 6.28 13.62
N GLY A 227 3.49 6.25 12.31
CA GLY A 227 4.72 5.82 11.65
C GLY A 227 5.93 6.66 12.04
N LEU A 228 5.80 8.00 12.02
CA LEU A 228 6.88 8.94 12.37
C LEU A 228 7.25 8.90 13.85
N THR A 229 6.25 8.84 14.73
CA THR A 229 6.43 8.83 16.18
C THR A 229 6.79 7.46 16.75
N ARG A 230 6.67 6.39 15.95
CA ARG A 230 6.96 5.01 16.35
C ARG A 230 6.12 4.55 17.54
N THR A 231 4.90 5.06 17.65
CA THR A 231 3.98 4.78 18.75
C THR A 231 3.19 3.48 18.56
N ASP A 232 3.14 2.96 17.32
CA ASP A 232 2.42 1.73 17.03
C ASP A 232 3.37 0.54 16.80
N PRO A 233 3.29 -0.52 17.63
CA PRO A 233 4.17 -1.66 17.51
C PRO A 233 3.79 -2.63 16.38
N TYR A 234 2.63 -2.47 15.73
CA TYR A 234 2.13 -3.31 14.62
C TYR A 234 2.11 -2.59 13.27
N LEU A 235 2.65 -1.37 13.18
CA LEU A 235 2.72 -0.59 11.95
C LEU A 235 4.09 -0.70 11.29
N CYS A 236 4.09 -1.08 10.02
CA CYS A 236 5.21 -0.83 9.11
C CYS A 236 4.92 0.41 8.26
N TRP A 237 5.74 1.45 8.38
CA TRP A 237 5.64 2.66 7.56
C TRP A 237 6.86 2.80 6.66
N VAL A 238 6.62 2.97 5.36
CA VAL A 238 7.66 3.20 4.35
C VAL A 238 7.32 4.45 3.55
N GLU A 239 8.18 5.47 3.61
CA GLU A 239 7.96 6.74 2.93
C GLU A 239 9.17 7.15 2.10
N TYR A 240 8.91 7.29 0.79
CA TYR A 240 9.80 7.86 -0.21
C TYR A 240 9.36 9.30 -0.47
N SER A 241 10.06 10.23 0.16
CA SER A 241 9.82 11.66 0.04
C SER A 241 11.13 12.43 0.06
N ALA A 242 11.13 13.65 -0.49
CA ALA A 242 12.18 14.62 -0.27
C ALA A 242 12.04 15.25 1.14
N PRO A 243 13.11 15.84 1.71
CA PRO A 243 13.01 16.52 2.99
C PRO A 243 12.10 17.74 2.89
N ASP A 244 11.17 17.83 3.82
CA ASP A 244 10.32 18.99 4.05
C ASP A 244 11.01 19.94 5.04
N ASP A 245 12.14 20.51 4.62
CA ASP A 245 12.86 21.53 5.39
C ASP A 245 12.54 22.89 4.78
N ARG A 246 11.94 23.79 5.57
CA ARG A 246 11.42 25.07 5.10
C ARG A 246 12.00 26.23 5.88
N HIS A 247 12.12 27.37 5.21
CA HIS A 247 12.30 28.67 5.85
C HIS A 247 11.00 29.12 6.54
N ASP A 248 11.09 30.15 7.39
CA ASP A 248 9.94 30.70 8.11
C ASP A 248 8.86 31.26 7.18
N ASP A 249 9.23 31.62 5.94
CA ASP A 249 8.33 32.07 4.88
C ASP A 249 7.64 30.91 4.12
N GLY A 250 7.93 29.66 4.50
CA GLY A 250 7.35 28.45 3.90
C GLY A 250 8.07 27.96 2.64
N THR A 251 9.13 28.62 2.17
CA THR A 251 9.92 28.14 1.03
C THR A 251 10.83 26.97 1.41
N LEU A 252 11.02 26.02 0.50
CA LEU A 252 11.90 24.87 0.74
C LEU A 252 13.37 25.31 0.82
N ARG A 253 14.09 24.83 1.83
CA ARG A 253 15.54 24.96 2.02
C ARG A 253 16.37 24.04 1.13
N ILE A 254 15.69 23.35 0.22
CA ILE A 254 16.26 22.45 -0.77
C ILE A 254 15.88 22.94 -2.16
N ASP A 255 16.72 22.64 -3.15
CA ASP A 255 16.31 22.78 -4.54
C ASP A 255 15.32 21.64 -4.90
N PRO A 256 14.02 21.94 -5.14
CA PRO A 256 12.99 20.94 -5.36
C PRO A 256 13.08 20.28 -6.74
N ILE A 257 13.89 20.82 -7.66
CA ILE A 257 14.15 20.24 -8.97
C ILE A 257 15.51 19.57 -9.07
N ALA A 258 16.31 19.60 -8.00
CA ALA A 258 17.59 18.90 -7.99
C ALA A 258 17.39 17.39 -8.16
N ARG A 259 18.15 16.81 -9.09
CA ARG A 259 18.02 15.38 -9.47
C ARG A 259 18.09 14.43 -8.27
N TYR A 260 18.96 14.70 -7.30
CA TYR A 260 19.09 13.83 -6.12
C TYR A 260 17.87 13.90 -5.19
N ARG A 261 17.16 15.03 -5.12
CA ARG A 261 15.91 15.19 -4.36
C ARG A 261 14.75 14.47 -5.04
N ILE A 262 14.63 14.64 -6.36
CA ILE A 262 13.65 13.91 -7.17
C ILE A 262 13.88 12.39 -7.03
N ASN A 263 15.13 11.93 -7.13
CA ASN A 263 15.46 10.51 -7.00
C ASN A 263 15.13 9.93 -5.62
N GLN A 264 15.22 10.72 -4.55
CA GLN A 264 14.87 10.28 -3.20
C GLN A 264 13.35 10.01 -3.05
N ALA A 265 12.51 10.78 -3.74
CA ALA A 265 11.05 10.61 -3.79
C ALA A 265 10.55 9.69 -4.93
N ASN A 266 11.43 9.36 -5.89
CA ASN A 266 11.14 8.54 -7.08
C ASN A 266 12.01 7.27 -7.10
N PRO A 267 11.65 6.25 -6.29
CA PRO A 267 12.44 5.03 -6.15
C PRO A 267 12.37 4.07 -7.35
N SER A 268 11.40 4.24 -8.26
CA SER A 268 11.08 3.27 -9.32
C SER A 268 11.92 3.40 -10.59
N ALA A 269 12.48 4.59 -10.85
CA ALA A 269 13.03 4.94 -12.16
C ALA A 269 12.08 4.89 -13.36
N ARG A 270 10.81 4.53 -13.15
CA ARG A 270 9.78 4.43 -14.21
C ARG A 270 9.44 5.82 -14.74
N ALA A 271 9.32 6.80 -13.85
CA ALA A 271 9.28 8.20 -14.22
C ALA A 271 10.71 8.74 -14.39
N ARG A 272 11.03 9.23 -15.60
CA ARG A 272 12.31 9.88 -15.88
C ARG A 272 12.43 11.18 -15.09
N TYR A 273 13.62 11.48 -14.56
CA TYR A 273 13.80 12.64 -13.70
C TYR A 273 13.53 13.95 -14.45
N GLU A 274 13.85 14.00 -15.75
CA GLU A 274 13.61 15.15 -16.62
C GLU A 274 12.12 15.45 -16.76
N VAL A 275 11.28 14.41 -16.76
CA VAL A 275 9.83 14.55 -16.80
C VAL A 275 9.34 15.15 -15.50
N ILE A 276 9.80 14.63 -14.35
CA ILE A 276 9.42 15.17 -13.04
C ILE A 276 9.90 16.62 -12.90
N GLN A 277 11.16 16.90 -13.26
CA GLN A 277 11.71 18.25 -13.26
C GLN A 277 10.88 19.20 -14.13
N HIS A 278 10.43 18.78 -15.30
CA HIS A 278 9.59 19.60 -16.16
C HIS A 278 8.20 19.90 -15.55
N LEU A 279 7.63 18.96 -14.79
CA LEU A 279 6.34 19.15 -14.12
C LEU A 279 6.34 20.28 -13.09
N TYR A 280 7.50 20.63 -12.52
CA TYR A 280 7.66 21.80 -11.65
C TYR A 280 7.23 23.10 -12.34
N HIS A 281 7.44 23.21 -13.65
CA HIS A 281 7.08 24.40 -14.43
C HIS A 281 5.63 24.38 -14.94
N LEU A 282 4.96 23.23 -14.89
CA LEU A 282 3.61 23.05 -15.42
C LEU A 282 2.53 23.03 -14.32
N LEU A 283 2.92 22.62 -13.11
CA LEU A 283 2.01 22.47 -11.97
C LEU A 283 2.21 23.60 -10.99
N ASP A 284 1.19 23.86 -10.18
CA ASP A 284 1.39 24.67 -8.99
C ASP A 284 2.34 23.94 -8.00
N LEU A 285 3.10 24.73 -7.24
CA LEU A 285 4.15 24.20 -6.36
C LEU A 285 3.62 23.16 -5.38
N ARG A 286 2.45 23.38 -4.77
CA ARG A 286 1.88 22.43 -3.79
C ARG A 286 1.50 21.11 -4.44
N THR A 287 0.93 21.13 -5.65
CA THR A 287 0.65 19.89 -6.39
C THR A 287 1.94 19.16 -6.72
N TYR A 288 2.98 19.86 -7.18
CA TYR A 288 4.28 19.25 -7.48
C TYR A 288 4.92 18.60 -6.24
N GLU A 289 4.97 19.34 -5.12
CA GLU A 289 5.49 18.86 -3.84
C GLU A 289 4.73 17.60 -3.35
N THR A 290 3.40 17.63 -3.42
CA THR A 290 2.53 16.57 -2.90
C THR A 290 2.59 15.31 -3.75
N GLU A 291 2.45 15.46 -5.07
CA GLU A 291 2.29 14.33 -5.98
C GLU A 291 3.63 13.72 -6.43
N PHE A 292 4.74 14.46 -6.38
CA PHE A 292 6.03 13.98 -6.92
C PHE A 292 7.18 13.99 -5.92
N LEU A 293 7.20 14.92 -4.95
CA LEU A 293 8.24 14.95 -3.91
C LEU A 293 7.80 14.27 -2.61
N GLY A 294 6.53 13.88 -2.46
CA GLY A 294 6.02 13.31 -1.22
C GLY A 294 6.06 14.30 -0.04
N ILE A 295 6.07 15.60 -0.33
CA ILE A 295 6.03 16.69 0.65
C ILE A 295 4.58 17.16 0.73
N GLY A 296 3.96 17.11 1.92
CA GLY A 296 2.54 17.38 2.09
C GLY A 296 2.23 18.44 3.16
N ASP A 297 1.06 19.06 3.05
CA ASP A 297 0.44 19.91 4.07
C ASP A 297 -0.57 19.06 4.86
N TRP A 298 -0.05 18.24 5.77
CA TRP A 298 -0.81 17.19 6.47
C TRP A 298 -1.89 17.75 7.41
N HIS A 299 -2.97 16.99 7.62
CA HIS A 299 -3.91 17.33 8.69
C HIS A 299 -3.22 17.16 10.05
N THR A 300 -3.43 18.10 10.97
CA THR A 300 -3.00 17.94 12.35
C THR A 300 -3.67 16.71 12.95
N PRO A 301 -2.89 15.75 13.51
CA PRO A 301 -3.47 14.69 14.30
C PRO A 301 -4.14 15.35 15.51
N GLU A 302 -5.46 15.37 15.55
CA GLU A 302 -6.17 15.64 16.81
C GLU A 302 -5.74 14.54 17.79
N SER A 303 -5.38 14.92 19.02
CA SER A 303 -5.04 13.97 20.08
C SER A 303 -6.23 13.03 20.27
N ALA A 304 -6.02 11.76 19.90
CA ALA A 304 -6.99 10.68 20.05
C ALA A 304 -7.30 10.39 21.52
#